data_AF-A0A4S3PKP0-F1
#
_entry.id   AF-A0A4S3PKP0-F1
#
_cell.length_a   1.000
_cell.length_b   1.000
_cell.length_c   1.000
_cell.angle_alpha   90.00
_cell.angle_beta   90.00
_cell.angle_gamma   90.00
#
_symmetry.space_group_name_H-M   'P 1'
#
loop_
_entity.id
_entity.type
_entity.pdbx_description
1 polymer ?
#
loop_
_entity_poly.entity_id
_entity_poly.type
_entity_poly.pdbx_seq_one_letter_code
_entity_poly.pdbx_strand_id
1 'polypeptide(L)' 'MANQIDTNKLKQAEAASSIVKDMITSAIEQSAANKTLASEALKQASNEVAQIQTIISQVQSQLQGQASASEQ' A
#
# COMPACT_ATOMS: atom_id res chain seq x y z
N MET A 1 -2.57 10.68 -25.99
CA MET A 1 -1.95 9.42 -25.52
C MET A 1 -1.38 9.68 -24.13
N ALA A 2 -2.17 9.47 -23.08
CA ALA A 2 -1.65 9.53 -21.71
C ALA A 2 -1.15 8.12 -21.35
N ASN A 3 0.04 7.76 -21.87
CA ASN A 3 0.82 6.56 -21.53
C ASN A 3 1.48 6.71 -20.15
N GLN A 4 0.78 7.31 -19.19
CA GLN A 4 1.35 7.59 -17.88
C GLN A 4 1.01 6.43 -16.94
N ILE A 5 2.01 6.02 -16.17
CA ILE A 5 1.81 5.29 -14.93
C ILE A 5 0.62 5.93 -14.21
N ASP A 6 -0.30 5.11 -13.71
CA ASP A 6 -1.43 5.59 -12.91
C ASP A 6 -0.90 6.15 -11.58
N THR A 7 -0.45 7.40 -11.63
CA THR A 7 0.11 8.11 -10.48
C THR A 7 -0.95 8.33 -9.40
N ASN A 8 -2.24 8.25 -9.74
CA ASN A 8 -3.30 8.27 -8.73
C ASN A 8 -3.30 6.99 -7.89
N LYS A 9 -3.08 5.83 -8.52
CA LYS A 9 -2.87 4.57 -7.79
C LYS A 9 -1.60 4.63 -6.93
N LEU A 10 -0.51 5.18 -7.45
CA LEU A 10 0.71 5.35 -6.64
C LEU A 10 0.51 6.29 -5.44
N LYS A 11 -0.18 7.41 -5.62
CA LYS A 11 -0.53 8.32 -4.52
C LYS A 11 -1.43 7.67 -3.47
N GLN A 12 -2.35 6.80 -3.89
CA GLN A 12 -3.17 6.01 -2.97
C GLN A 12 -2.31 5.01 -2.17
N ALA A 13 -1.39 4.31 -2.83
CA ALA A 13 -0.45 3.41 -2.15
C ALA A 13 0.46 4.16 -1.18
N GLU A 14 0.91 5.36 -1.54
CA GLU A 14 1.71 6.23 -0.66
C GLU A 14 0.91 6.67 0.58
N ALA A 15 -0.32 7.14 0.39
CA ALA A 15 -1.20 7.54 1.49
C ALA A 15 -1.47 6.36 2.44
N ALA A 16 -1.83 5.19 1.89
CA ALA A 16 -2.03 3.97 2.68
C ALA A 16 -0.75 3.56 3.42
N SER A 17 0.43 3.69 2.78
CA SER A 17 1.72 3.39 3.43
C SER A 17 2.00 4.31 4.62
N SER A 18 1.61 5.59 4.52
CA SER A 18 1.71 6.54 5.63
C SER A 18 0.80 6.14 6.79
N ILE A 19 -0.44 5.71 6.51
CA ILE A 19 -1.37 5.23 7.53
C ILE A 19 -0.82 3.95 8.18
N VAL A 20 -0.30 3.00 7.39
CA VAL A 20 0.35 1.78 7.91
C VAL A 20 1.49 2.11 8.86
N LYS A 21 2.35 3.08 8.49
CA LYS A 21 3.44 3.52 9.35
C LYS A 21 2.91 4.05 10.68
N ASP A 22 1.89 4.89 10.65
CA ASP A 22 1.27 5.46 11.86
C ASP A 22 0.64 4.38 12.75
N MET A 23 -0.05 3.40 12.16
CA MET A 23 -0.61 2.26 12.89
C MET A 23 0.47 1.37 13.52
N ILE A 24 1.59 1.13 12.83
CA ILE A 24 2.72 0.38 13.39
C ILE A 24 3.36 1.16 14.54
N THR A 25 3.54 2.48 14.39
CA THR A 25 4.04 3.34 15.47
C THR A 25 3.11 3.28 16.69
N SER A 26 1.80 3.46 16.49
CA SER A 26 0.80 3.32 17.54
C SER A 26 0.84 1.93 18.20
N ALA A 27 1.02 0.86 17.42
CA ALA A 27 1.15 -0.49 17.96
C ALA A 27 2.43 -0.66 18.79
N ILE A 28 3.55 -0.04 18.39
CA ILE A 28 4.80 -0.06 19.16
C ILE A 28 4.60 0.67 20.50
N GLU A 29 4.03 1.87 20.48
CA GLU A 29 3.77 2.65 21.69
C GLU A 29 2.82 1.92 22.64
N GLN A 30 1.78 1.29 22.10
CA GLN A 30 0.82 0.53 22.88
C GLN A 30 1.32 -0.88 23.24
N SER A 31 2.35 -1.43 22.61
CA SER A 31 2.81 -2.79 22.88
C SER A 31 3.23 -3.01 24.34
N ALA A 32 3.74 -1.97 25.00
CA ALA A 32 4.09 -1.96 26.41
C ALA A 32 2.89 -1.68 27.34
N ALA A 33 1.87 -0.95 26.85
CA ALA A 33 0.74 -0.47 27.66
C ALA A 33 -0.53 -1.32 27.50
N ASN A 34 -0.88 -1.72 26.27
CA ASN A 34 -2.06 -2.49 25.93
C ASN A 34 -1.83 -3.37 24.68
N LYS A 35 -1.48 -4.65 24.93
CA LYS A 35 -1.20 -5.64 23.87
C LYS A 35 -2.40 -5.96 22.98
N THR A 36 -3.63 -5.79 23.47
CA THR A 36 -4.84 -5.99 22.68
C THR A 36 -4.95 -4.91 21.61
N LEU A 37 -4.85 -3.64 22.02
CA LEU A 37 -4.89 -2.51 21.09
C LEU A 37 -3.72 -2.53 20.10
N ALA A 38 -2.52 -2.93 20.56
CA ALA A 38 -1.39 -3.15 19.66
C ALA A 38 -1.68 -4.24 18.61
N SER A 39 -2.32 -5.35 19.02
CA SER A 39 -2.69 -6.44 18.10
C SER A 39 -3.76 -6.01 17.09
N GLU A 40 -4.73 -5.20 17.51
CA GLU A 40 -5.75 -4.65 16.62
C GLU A 40 -5.17 -3.68 15.59
N ALA A 41 -4.27 -2.78 16.03
CA ALA A 41 -3.56 -1.86 15.15
C ALA A 41 -2.70 -2.63 14.12
N LEU A 42 -1.99 -3.69 14.53
CA LEU A 42 -1.23 -4.54 13.61
C LEU A 42 -2.12 -5.30 12.61
N LYS A 43 -3.31 -5.72 13.04
CA LYS A 43 -4.29 -6.37 12.16
C LYS A 43 -4.81 -5.39 11.10
N GLN A 44 -5.13 -4.16 11.49
CA GLN A 44 -5.52 -3.11 10.54
C GLN A 44 -4.37 -2.76 9.59
N ALA A 45 -3.14 -2.61 10.10
CA ALA A 45 -1.95 -2.39 9.30
C ALA A 45 -1.72 -3.49 8.27
N SER A 46 -1.92 -4.76 8.64
CA SER A 46 -1.81 -5.89 7.71
C SER A 46 -2.82 -5.80 6.58
N ASN A 47 -4.04 -5.34 6.87
CA ASN A 47 -5.10 -5.21 5.88
C ASN A 47 -4.78 -4.10 4.87
N GLU A 48 -4.31 -2.95 5.34
CA GLU A 48 -3.85 -1.84 4.49
C GLU A 48 -2.62 -2.25 3.65
N VAL A 49 -1.67 -3.00 4.21
CA VAL A 49 -0.52 -3.54 3.47
C VAL A 49 -0.97 -4.45 2.32
N ALA A 50 -1.98 -5.29 2.52
CA ALA A 50 -2.52 -6.12 1.45
C ALA A 50 -3.13 -5.27 0.32
N GLN A 51 -3.80 -4.16 0.65
CA GLN A 51 -4.29 -3.21 -0.35
C GLN A 51 -3.14 -2.54 -1.10
N ILE A 52 -2.08 -2.10 -0.40
CA ILE A 52 -0.89 -1.52 -1.02
C ILE A 52 -0.25 -2.50 -2.01
N GLN A 53 -0.06 -3.77 -1.60
CA GLN A 53 0.48 -4.79 -2.49
C GLN A 53 -0.39 -4.98 -3.73
N THR A 54 -1.71 -5.01 -3.57
CA THR A 54 -2.65 -5.11 -4.69
C THR A 54 -2.51 -3.93 -5.66
N ILE A 55 -2.43 -2.71 -5.14
CA ILE A 55 -2.28 -1.49 -5.95
C ILE A 55 -0.94 -1.51 -6.70
N ILE A 56 0.15 -1.88 -6.01
CA ILE A 56 1.48 -2.00 -6.62
C ILE A 56 1.45 -3.04 -7.75
N SER A 57 0.86 -4.22 -7.52
CA SER A 57 0.73 -5.25 -8.56
C SER A 57 -0.08 -4.75 -9.76
N GLN A 58 -1.18 -4.01 -9.54
CA GLN A 58 -1.95 -3.42 -10.64
C GLN A 58 -1.12 -2.43 -11.47
N VAL A 59 -0.37 -1.55 -10.82
CA VAL A 59 0.51 -0.59 -11.52
C VAL A 59 1.64 -1.30 -12.25
N GLN A 60 2.24 -2.34 -11.65
CA GLN A 60 3.26 -3.16 -12.31
C GLN A 60 2.71 -3.90 -13.54
N SER A 61 1.51 -4.48 -13.45
CA SER A 61 0.86 -5.12 -14.60
C SER A 61 0.53 -4.12 -15.70
N GLN A 62 0.12 -2.90 -15.36
CA GLN A 62 -0.07 -1.82 -16.34
C GLN A 62 1.25 -1.49 -17.07
N LEU A 63 2.37 -1.46 -16.35
CA LEU A 63 3.69 -1.24 -16.93
C LEU A 63 4.14 -2.38 -17.85
N GLN A 64 3.93 -3.65 -17.44
CA GLN A 64 4.28 -4.81 -18.27
C GLN A 64 3.43 -4.91 -19.53
N GLY A 65 2.11 -4.69 -19.43
CA GLY A 65 1.21 -4.69 -20.59
C GLY A 65 1.48 -3.55 -21.57
N GLN A 66 2.06 -2.44 -21.11
CA GLN A 66 2.49 -1.35 -21.98
C GLN A 66 3.74 -1.69 -22.80
N ALA A 67 4.69 -2.45 -22.26
CA ALA A 67 5.91 -2.83 -22.98
C ALA A 67 5.60 -3.64 -24.26
N SER A 68 4.58 -4.50 -24.21
CA SER A 68 4.18 -5.33 -25.36
C SER A 68 3.31 -4.61 -26.40
N ALA A 69 2.77 -3.42 -26.10
CA ALA A 69 1.88 -2.67 -26.99
C ALA A 69 2.62 -1.63 -27.86
N SER A 70 3.91 -1.41 -27.61
CA SER A 70 4.75 -0.43 -28.33
C SER A 70 5.56 -0.99 -29.51
N GLU A 71 5.39 -2.26 -29.88
CA GLU A 71 6.13 -2.94 -30.96
C GLU A 71 5.28 -3.31 -32.20
N GLN A 72 4.10 -2.68 -32.42
CA GLN A 72 3.30 -2.87 -33.64
C GLN A 72 3.13 -1.59 -34.46
#